data_AF-A0A8S3YYF1-F1
#
_entry.id   AF-A0A8S3YYF1-F1
#
_cell.length_a   1.000
_cell.length_b   1.000
_cell.length_c   1.000
_cell.angle_alpha   90.00
_cell.angle_beta   90.00
_cell.angle_gamma   90.00
#
_symmetry.space_group_name_H-M   'P 1'
#
loop_
_entity.id
_entity.type
_entity.pdbx_description
1 polymer ?
#
loop_
_entity_poly.entity_id
_entity_poly.type
_entity_poly.pdbx_seq_one_letter_code
_entity_poly.pdbx_strand_id
1 'polypeptide(L)'
;MYRLGLFSSRCELLAFRYVFPGNDDATSCSHEDAAASDAARVTSYALSKYIAAQRVVTDQYSTERFLAALKSVVLPEARSGHIQFDATGQRTDYTLQLYNHGGEDMYKLVATWNPNFPTPETRLNVTGDDSQEKDLDEMGIFPDMVMIVVVEERPFVMKRNEPYSNSEKNDEFEGFTIDLIKRLSEELKFEYTIYRSPDNQYGTNRSDGSWDGMVGEIIHGNATLACGSISITSSREAVIDFSLGVISTGINILVKKPEESFTIFQFMMPFSLELWMAIVGATATVSLVFFAMDYGSEDRRFTVRVMGTLLKRGSDFAPVPVSQRILTAGFLFFVLITVSTYTANMAAFLTTKVTYQ
;
A
#
# COMPACT_ATOMS: atom_id res chain seq x y z
N MET A 1 13.97 -16.22 -10.31
CA MET A 1 13.92 -15.47 -11.58
C MET A 1 13.99 -13.99 -11.22
N TYR A 2 15.15 -13.54 -10.73
CA TYR A 2 15.37 -12.16 -10.30
C TYR A 2 15.64 -11.33 -11.55
N ARG A 3 14.70 -10.48 -11.94
CA ARG A 3 14.90 -9.54 -13.05
C ARG A 3 15.92 -8.49 -12.64
N LEU A 4 16.98 -8.40 -13.43
CA LEU A 4 18.03 -7.36 -13.51
C LEU A 4 17.48 -5.94 -13.79
N GLY A 5 16.34 -5.55 -13.20
CA GLY A 5 15.58 -4.36 -13.60
C GLY A 5 15.49 -3.24 -12.56
N LEU A 6 16.19 -3.32 -11.42
CA LEU A 6 16.01 -2.38 -10.31
C LEU A 6 16.49 -0.94 -10.57
N PHE A 7 17.18 -0.67 -11.69
CA PHE A 7 17.64 0.66 -12.05
C PHE A 7 17.51 0.91 -13.55
N SER A 8 16.28 0.94 -14.07
CA SER A 8 16.01 1.55 -15.37
C SER A 8 15.55 3.00 -15.18
N SER A 9 16.31 3.82 -14.45
CA SER A 9 16.17 5.26 -14.59
C SER A 9 16.71 5.63 -15.97
N ARG A 10 15.93 6.39 -16.75
CA ARG A 10 16.45 7.00 -17.98
C ARG A 10 17.52 8.00 -17.56
N CYS A 11 18.78 7.58 -17.64
CA CYS A 11 19.90 8.48 -17.40
C CYS A 11 19.94 9.46 -18.58
N GLU A 12 19.38 10.64 -18.40
CA GLU A 12 19.47 11.71 -19.39
C GLU A 12 20.87 12.32 -19.28
N LEU A 13 21.60 12.29 -20.39
CA LEU A 13 22.89 12.95 -20.46
C LEU A 13 22.64 14.45 -20.61
N LEU A 14 22.61 15.15 -19.48
CA LEU A 14 22.15 16.55 -19.39
C LEU A 14 23.12 17.54 -20.04
N ALA A 15 24.43 17.30 -19.95
CA ALA A 15 25.43 18.20 -20.53
C ALA A 15 26.80 17.52 -20.69
N PHE A 16 27.56 17.97 -21.69
CA PHE A 16 29.00 17.76 -21.75
C PHE A 16 29.69 19.00 -21.18
N ARG A 17 30.41 18.83 -20.08
CA ARG A 17 31.28 19.87 -19.51
C ARG A 17 32.67 19.28 -19.40
N TYR A 18 33.67 20.03 -19.83
CA TYR A 18 35.05 19.65 -19.61
C TYR A 18 35.50 20.13 -18.23
N VAL A 19 36.10 19.23 -17.47
CA VAL A 19 36.47 19.46 -16.08
C VAL A 19 37.98 19.33 -16.01
N PHE A 20 38.65 20.32 -15.41
CA PHE A 20 40.09 20.31 -15.29
C PHE A 20 40.46 19.50 -14.04
N PRO A 21 41.19 18.37 -14.15
CA PRO A 21 41.63 17.64 -12.99
C PRO A 21 42.84 18.36 -12.39
N GLY A 22 42.64 19.08 -11.28
CA GLY A 22 43.73 19.43 -10.35
C GLY A 22 44.24 20.86 -10.33
N ASN A 23 43.37 21.87 -10.21
CA ASN A 23 43.72 23.11 -9.50
C ASN A 23 42.45 23.92 -9.19
N ASP A 24 42.15 24.07 -7.90
CA ASP A 24 41.13 25.00 -7.40
C ASP A 24 41.55 26.46 -7.55
N ASP A 25 42.82 26.72 -7.89
CA ASP A 25 43.36 28.06 -8.15
C ASP A 25 43.99 28.12 -9.54
N ALA A 26 43.21 28.59 -10.53
CA ALA A 26 43.68 29.42 -11.64
C ALA A 26 42.54 29.60 -12.65
N THR A 27 42.05 30.84 -12.79
CA THR A 27 41.39 31.40 -13.98
C THR A 27 40.71 30.39 -14.90
N SER A 28 39.38 30.31 -14.79
CA SER A 28 38.45 29.60 -15.68
C SER A 28 38.94 29.54 -17.13
N CYS A 29 39.73 28.52 -17.46
CA CYS A 29 40.18 28.30 -18.82
C CYS A 29 39.03 27.60 -19.53
N SER A 30 38.39 28.30 -20.45
CA SER A 30 37.24 27.77 -21.18
C SER A 30 37.68 26.57 -22.03
N HIS A 31 36.73 25.70 -22.41
CA HIS A 31 37.03 24.57 -23.29
C HIS A 31 37.60 25.04 -24.64
N GLU A 32 37.20 26.23 -25.05
CA GLU A 32 37.69 26.91 -26.24
C GLU A 32 39.18 27.29 -26.09
N ASP A 33 39.61 27.78 -24.92
CA ASP A 33 41.01 28.12 -24.65
C ASP A 33 41.91 26.88 -24.63
N ALA A 34 41.43 25.77 -24.06
CA ALA A 34 42.16 24.50 -24.05
C ALA A 34 42.32 23.96 -25.48
N ALA A 35 41.24 23.97 -26.27
CA ALA A 35 41.27 23.55 -27.67
C ALA A 35 42.14 24.47 -28.54
N ALA A 36 42.09 25.78 -28.34
CA ALA A 36 42.89 26.75 -29.08
C ALA A 36 44.39 26.60 -28.76
N SER A 37 44.74 26.41 -27.49
CA SER A 37 46.11 26.14 -27.05
C SER A 37 46.66 24.84 -27.66
N ASP A 38 45.85 23.78 -27.65
CA ASP A 38 46.21 22.51 -28.26
C ASP A 38 46.36 22.63 -29.78
N ALA A 39 45.47 23.37 -30.47
CA ALA A 39 45.57 23.63 -31.90
C ALA A 39 46.85 24.40 -32.27
N ALA A 40 47.26 25.38 -31.46
CA ALA A 40 48.52 26.11 -31.63
C ALA A 40 49.74 25.17 -31.45
N ARG A 41 49.67 24.23 -30.51
CA ARG A 41 50.71 23.21 -30.34
C ARG A 41 50.75 22.25 -31.53
N VAL A 42 49.61 21.75 -31.99
CA VAL A 42 49.55 20.85 -33.16
C VAL A 42 50.14 21.52 -34.40
N THR A 43 49.78 22.76 -34.67
CA THR A 43 50.27 23.51 -35.84
C THR A 43 51.76 23.81 -35.76
N SER A 44 52.29 24.15 -34.58
CA SER A 44 53.74 24.38 -34.39
C SER A 44 54.58 23.11 -34.56
N TYR A 45 54.13 21.97 -34.03
CA TYR A 45 54.78 20.67 -34.25
C TYR A 45 54.65 20.17 -35.70
N ALA A 46 53.53 20.46 -36.36
CA ALA A 46 53.37 20.15 -37.78
C ALA A 46 54.32 20.98 -38.65
N LEU A 47 54.49 22.27 -38.32
CA LEU A 47 55.43 23.16 -39.01
C LEU A 47 56.88 22.69 -38.82
N SER A 48 57.27 22.31 -37.60
CA SER A 48 58.62 21.79 -37.37
C SER A 48 58.89 20.49 -38.12
N LYS A 49 57.92 19.56 -38.16
CA LYS A 49 58.00 18.34 -38.98
C LYS A 49 58.06 18.64 -40.48
N TYR A 50 57.28 19.62 -40.96
CA TYR A 50 57.28 20.03 -42.36
C TYR A 50 58.65 20.58 -42.79
N ILE A 51 59.25 21.45 -41.96
CA ILE A 51 60.59 22.01 -42.19
C ILE A 51 61.66 20.91 -42.13
N ALA A 52 61.59 20.01 -41.15
CA ALA A 52 62.54 18.90 -41.02
C ALA A 52 62.47 17.90 -42.19
N ALA A 53 61.31 17.76 -42.83
CA ALA A 53 61.14 16.90 -44.00
C ALA A 53 61.62 17.54 -45.32
N GLN A 54 61.93 18.84 -45.34
CA GLN A 54 62.45 19.51 -46.54
C GLN A 54 63.93 19.14 -46.78
N ARG A 55 64.20 18.38 -47.85
CA ARG A 55 65.56 18.14 -48.36
C ARG A 55 66.06 19.20 -49.35
N VAL A 56 65.15 19.99 -49.93
CA VAL A 56 65.45 21.07 -50.88
C VAL A 56 64.57 22.27 -50.52
N VAL A 57 65.21 23.40 -50.20
CA VAL A 57 64.52 24.67 -49.94
C VAL A 57 63.90 25.13 -51.24
N THR A 58 62.58 24.98 -51.35
CA THR A 58 61.78 25.41 -52.49
C THR A 58 60.79 26.46 -51.99
N ASP A 59 60.61 27.54 -52.75
CA ASP A 59 59.80 28.70 -52.37
C ASP A 59 58.28 28.45 -52.46
N GLN A 60 57.88 27.21 -52.79
CA GLN A 60 56.48 26.81 -52.95
C GLN A 60 56.01 26.00 -51.74
N TYR A 61 55.01 26.54 -51.05
CA TYR A 61 54.31 25.86 -49.96
C TYR A 61 53.45 24.71 -50.51
N SER A 62 53.72 23.48 -50.05
CA SER A 62 52.94 22.30 -50.45
C SER A 62 51.89 22.00 -49.38
N THR A 63 50.63 22.33 -49.68
CA THR A 63 49.48 22.08 -48.79
C THR A 63 49.33 20.60 -48.44
N GLU A 64 49.51 19.70 -49.40
CA GLU A 64 49.37 18.25 -49.17
C GLU A 64 50.42 17.71 -48.20
N ARG A 65 51.67 18.19 -48.32
CA ARG A 65 52.75 17.78 -47.41
C ARG A 65 52.55 18.34 -46.01
N PHE A 66 52.08 19.57 -45.89
CA PHE A 66 51.76 20.14 -44.57
C PHE A 66 50.56 19.46 -43.93
N LEU A 67 49.54 19.09 -44.71
CA LEU A 67 48.40 18.34 -44.24
C LEU A 67 48.80 16.91 -43.79
N ALA A 68 49.71 16.26 -44.52
CA ALA A 68 50.31 15.00 -44.08
C ALA A 68 51.14 15.17 -42.79
N ALA A 69 51.88 16.27 -42.66
CA ALA A 69 52.61 16.60 -41.44
C ALA A 69 51.67 16.82 -40.25
N LEU A 70 50.57 17.57 -40.43
CA LEU A 70 49.51 17.80 -39.44
C LEU A 70 48.90 16.47 -38.95
N LYS A 71 48.49 15.59 -39.87
CA LYS A 71 47.91 14.28 -39.52
C LYS A 71 48.90 13.37 -38.79
N SER A 72 50.20 13.55 -39.00
CA SER A 72 51.25 12.77 -38.34
C SER A 72 51.63 13.27 -36.94
N VAL A 73 51.06 14.39 -36.47
CA VAL A 73 51.35 14.93 -35.14
C VAL A 73 50.61 14.09 -34.10
N VAL A 74 51.35 13.63 -33.09
CA VAL A 74 50.82 12.96 -31.91
C VAL A 74 51.27 13.77 -30.70
N LEU A 75 50.32 14.24 -29.90
CA LEU A 75 50.58 14.97 -28.66
C LEU A 75 50.08 14.13 -27.48
N PRO A 76 50.97 13.45 -26.75
CA PRO A 76 50.57 12.64 -25.59
C PRO A 76 50.09 13.48 -24.40
N GLU A 77 50.66 14.68 -24.22
CA GLU A 77 50.35 15.59 -23.10
C GLU A 77 49.78 16.93 -23.62
N ALA A 78 48.61 16.88 -24.26
CA ALA A 78 47.83 18.07 -24.59
C ALA A 78 46.86 18.43 -23.45
N ARG A 79 46.35 19.67 -23.41
CA ARG A 79 45.41 20.08 -22.36
C ARG A 79 44.15 19.22 -22.40
N SER A 80 43.65 18.94 -23.60
CA SER A 80 42.51 18.05 -23.82
C SER A 80 42.82 16.55 -23.79
N GLY A 81 43.98 16.15 -23.26
CA GLY A 81 44.44 14.76 -23.21
C GLY A 81 45.17 14.29 -24.48
N HIS A 82 45.19 12.99 -24.73
CA HIS A 82 45.90 12.42 -25.87
C HIS A 82 45.29 12.89 -27.21
N ILE A 83 46.10 13.48 -28.10
CA ILE A 83 45.67 13.90 -29.45
C ILE A 83 46.42 13.08 -30.50
N GLN A 84 45.65 12.34 -31.28
CA GLN A 84 46.08 11.65 -32.50
C GLN A 84 45.01 11.83 -33.58
N PHE A 85 45.41 11.80 -34.86
CA PHE A 85 44.50 11.90 -36.00
C PHE A 85 44.50 10.63 -36.84
N ASP A 86 43.36 10.32 -37.45
CA ASP A 86 43.23 9.29 -38.47
C ASP A 86 43.67 9.78 -39.86
N ALA A 87 43.56 8.91 -40.87
CA ALA A 87 43.85 9.26 -42.26
C ALA A 87 42.91 10.36 -42.82
N THR A 88 41.73 10.55 -42.24
CA THR A 88 40.74 11.55 -42.67
C THR A 88 40.95 12.91 -41.99
N GLY A 89 41.68 12.97 -40.88
CA GLY A 89 41.92 14.17 -40.07
C GLY A 89 41.00 14.29 -38.84
N GLN A 90 40.26 13.24 -38.49
CA GLN A 90 39.47 13.16 -37.27
C GLN A 90 40.32 12.69 -36.09
N ARG A 91 40.02 13.20 -34.89
CA ARG A 91 40.73 12.82 -33.67
C ARG A 91 40.36 11.39 -33.24
N THR A 92 41.36 10.56 -33.01
CA THR A 92 41.24 9.18 -32.52
C THR A 92 41.97 9.00 -31.20
N ASP A 93 41.71 7.90 -30.48
CA ASP A 93 42.33 7.59 -29.18
C ASP A 93 42.18 8.70 -28.13
N TYR A 94 40.96 9.22 -28.00
CA TYR A 94 40.63 10.19 -26.96
C TYR A 94 39.89 9.50 -25.81
N THR A 95 40.11 10.00 -24.60
CA THR A 95 39.49 9.46 -23.40
C THR A 95 38.43 10.44 -22.91
N LEU A 96 37.23 9.94 -22.63
CA LEU A 96 36.16 10.71 -21.99
C LEU A 96 36.02 10.27 -20.53
N GLN A 97 35.79 11.21 -19.63
CA GLN A 97 35.56 10.95 -18.22
C GLN A 97 34.09 11.27 -17.91
N LEU A 98 33.39 10.29 -17.36
CA LEU A 98 32.01 10.43 -16.93
C LEU A 98 32.01 10.82 -15.45
N TYR A 99 31.45 11.98 -15.16
CA TYR A 99 31.28 12.48 -13.80
C TYR A 99 29.81 12.39 -13.40
N ASN A 100 29.56 11.94 -12.16
CA ASN A 100 28.26 12.12 -11.53
C ASN A 100 28.17 13.52 -10.95
N HIS A 101 27.01 14.14 -11.08
CA HIS A 101 26.70 15.41 -10.45
C HIS A 101 25.81 15.14 -9.23
N GLY A 102 26.38 15.24 -8.03
CA GLY A 102 25.64 15.09 -6.78
C GLY A 102 25.94 16.26 -5.84
N GLY A 103 24.91 17.01 -5.49
CA GLY A 103 24.85 17.87 -4.29
C GLY A 103 25.94 18.93 -4.08
N GLU A 104 25.89 19.55 -2.89
CA GLU A 104 26.91 20.49 -2.39
C GLU A 104 28.26 19.75 -2.35
N ASP A 105 29.16 20.11 -3.28
CA ASP A 105 30.52 19.59 -3.46
C ASP A 105 30.66 18.09 -3.78
N MET A 106 30.58 17.69 -5.05
CA MET A 106 31.62 16.87 -5.71
C MET A 106 31.17 16.38 -7.09
N TYR A 107 31.84 16.83 -8.15
CA TYR A 107 31.87 16.05 -9.40
C TYR A 107 32.66 14.76 -9.12
N LYS A 108 31.98 13.64 -8.91
CA LYS A 108 32.64 12.34 -8.67
C LYS A 108 32.90 11.64 -10.00
N LEU A 109 34.13 11.26 -10.29
CA LEU A 109 34.46 10.46 -11.47
C LEU A 109 33.84 9.06 -11.30
N VAL A 110 32.94 8.69 -12.22
CA VAL A 110 32.23 7.40 -12.22
C VAL A 110 32.94 6.40 -13.14
N ALA A 111 33.30 6.84 -14.33
CA ALA A 111 33.85 5.96 -15.34
C ALA A 111 34.72 6.70 -16.34
N THR A 112 35.62 5.96 -16.96
CA THR A 112 36.47 6.42 -18.06
C THR A 112 36.10 5.67 -19.32
N TRP A 113 35.76 6.39 -20.39
CA TRP A 113 35.38 5.84 -21.68
C TRP A 113 36.47 6.03 -22.72
N ASN A 114 36.83 4.98 -23.45
CA ASN A 114 37.82 5.02 -24.53
C ASN A 114 37.29 4.28 -25.79
N PRO A 115 37.30 4.91 -26.98
CA PRO A 115 36.79 4.35 -28.23
C PRO A 115 37.64 3.21 -28.82
N ASN A 116 38.91 3.06 -28.42
CA ASN A 116 39.84 2.10 -29.02
C ASN A 116 39.56 0.64 -28.64
N PHE A 117 38.74 0.41 -27.61
CA PHE A 117 38.36 -0.95 -27.23
C PHE A 117 37.27 -1.52 -28.15
N PRO A 118 37.41 -2.77 -28.63
CA PRO A 118 36.55 -3.33 -29.67
C PRO A 118 35.13 -3.68 -29.19
N THR A 119 34.92 -4.01 -27.91
CA THR A 119 33.58 -4.34 -27.39
C THR A 119 32.98 -3.17 -26.61
N PRO A 120 31.66 -2.88 -26.73
CA PRO A 120 31.01 -1.78 -26.00
C PRO A 120 31.22 -1.84 -24.49
N GLU A 121 31.27 -3.04 -23.92
CA GLU A 121 31.49 -3.29 -22.49
C GLU A 121 32.92 -2.97 -22.04
N THR A 122 33.92 -3.13 -22.91
CA THR A 122 35.32 -2.79 -22.58
C THR A 122 35.66 -1.33 -22.87
N ARG A 123 34.79 -0.60 -23.56
CA ARG A 123 34.95 0.84 -23.80
C ARG A 123 34.71 1.67 -22.56
N LEU A 124 33.88 1.20 -21.63
CA LEU A 124 33.57 1.91 -20.38
C LEU A 124 34.29 1.21 -19.22
N ASN A 125 35.39 1.80 -18.76
CA ASN A 125 36.05 1.36 -17.54
C ASN A 125 35.46 2.13 -16.36
N VAL A 126 34.53 1.50 -15.64
CA VAL A 126 34.01 2.07 -14.38
C VAL A 126 35.16 2.11 -13.40
N THR A 127 35.49 3.30 -12.89
CA THR A 127 36.44 3.44 -11.80
C THR A 127 35.75 2.91 -10.55
N GLY A 128 35.81 1.59 -10.38
CA GLY A 128 35.51 0.92 -9.13
C GLY A 128 36.55 1.40 -8.13
N ASP A 129 36.12 2.26 -7.22
CA ASP A 129 36.81 2.36 -5.95
C ASP A 129 36.56 1.05 -5.19
N ASP A 130 37.27 -0.02 -5.57
CA ASP A 130 37.25 -1.34 -4.93
C ASP A 130 37.65 -1.24 -3.44
N SER A 131 38.15 -0.08 -2.99
CA SER A 131 38.38 0.23 -1.57
C SER A 131 37.08 0.33 -0.76
N GLN A 132 35.94 0.65 -1.39
CA GLN A 132 34.65 0.84 -0.72
C GLN A 132 33.77 -0.41 -0.73
N GLU A 133 34.24 -1.56 -1.25
CA GLU A 133 33.49 -2.81 -1.11
C GLU A 133 33.42 -3.29 0.35
N LYS A 134 34.27 -2.76 1.23
CA LYS A 134 34.24 -2.99 2.69
C LYS A 134 33.31 -2.06 3.46
N ASP A 135 32.86 -0.95 2.88
CA ASP A 135 31.97 0.02 3.55
C ASP A 135 30.50 -0.15 3.12
N LEU A 136 30.22 -1.01 2.13
CA LEU A 136 28.86 -1.35 1.66
C LEU A 136 28.04 -2.13 2.71
N ASP A 137 28.68 -2.70 3.73
CA ASP A 137 27.98 -3.36 4.85
C ASP A 137 27.46 -2.35 5.91
N GLU A 138 27.92 -1.08 5.86
CA GLU A 138 27.50 -0.01 6.79
C GLU A 138 26.51 0.99 6.18
N MET A 139 26.54 1.20 4.86
CA MET A 139 25.46 1.92 4.18
C MET A 139 24.30 0.96 3.92
N GLY A 140 23.14 1.21 4.54
CA GLY A 140 21.92 0.46 4.27
C GLY A 140 21.59 0.42 2.77
N ILE A 141 20.62 -0.42 2.39
CA ILE A 141 20.19 -0.63 0.99
C ILE A 141 19.87 0.71 0.27
N PHE A 142 19.55 1.75 1.03
CA PHE A 142 19.27 3.09 0.53
C PHE A 142 20.42 4.05 0.87
N PRO A 143 21.03 4.70 -0.13
CA PRO A 143 22.17 5.60 0.09
C PRO A 143 21.78 6.96 0.68
N ASP A 144 20.48 7.32 0.68
CA ASP A 144 19.95 8.61 1.11
C ASP A 144 18.66 8.47 1.94
N MET A 145 18.18 9.58 2.52
CA MET A 145 16.91 9.66 3.24
C MET A 145 15.73 9.22 2.35
N VAL A 146 15.02 8.18 2.78
CA VAL A 146 13.89 7.60 2.04
C VAL A 146 12.63 8.43 2.27
N MET A 147 12.04 8.95 1.19
CA MET A 147 10.79 9.70 1.22
C MET A 147 9.60 8.75 1.10
N ILE A 148 8.82 8.62 2.16
CA ILE A 148 7.70 7.69 2.25
C ILE A 148 6.38 8.46 2.19
N VAL A 149 5.59 8.20 1.15
CA VAL A 149 4.23 8.74 1.01
C VAL A 149 3.20 7.79 1.61
N VAL A 150 2.28 8.35 2.42
CA VAL A 150 1.19 7.60 3.07
C VAL A 150 -0.17 8.22 2.82
N VAL A 151 -1.22 7.42 2.98
CA VAL A 151 -2.63 7.86 2.97
C VAL A 151 -3.23 7.53 4.33
N GLU A 152 -3.96 8.49 4.91
CA GLU A 152 -4.61 8.31 6.21
C GLU A 152 -5.80 7.34 6.09
N GLU A 153 -5.69 6.16 6.71
CA GLU A 153 -6.74 5.15 6.78
C GLU A 153 -6.62 4.34 8.08
N ARG A 154 -7.71 4.27 8.86
CA ARG A 154 -7.75 3.47 10.10
C ARG A 154 -7.89 1.98 9.77
N PRO A 155 -7.15 1.06 10.42
CA PRO A 155 -6.17 1.25 11.51
C PRO A 155 -4.70 1.31 11.04
N PHE A 156 -4.45 1.55 9.76
CA PHE A 156 -3.13 1.42 9.12
C PHE A 156 -2.25 2.65 9.31
N VAL A 157 -2.81 3.83 9.05
CA VAL A 157 -2.15 5.14 9.18
C VAL A 157 -3.15 6.11 9.76
N MET A 158 -2.83 6.66 10.91
CA MET A 158 -3.68 7.55 11.69
C MET A 158 -2.84 8.74 12.12
N LYS A 159 -3.41 9.94 12.01
CA LYS A 159 -2.77 11.13 12.57
C LYS A 159 -2.86 11.10 14.09
N ARG A 160 -1.73 11.30 14.78
CA ARG A 160 -1.70 11.39 16.24
C ARG A 160 -2.33 12.70 16.70
N ASN A 161 -3.16 12.67 17.75
CA ASN A 161 -3.89 13.83 18.24
C ASN A 161 -3.05 14.81 19.08
N GLU A 162 -1.97 14.32 19.71
CA GLU A 162 -1.08 15.14 20.55
C GLU A 162 0.37 14.93 20.10
N PRO A 163 1.02 15.94 19.51
CA PRO A 163 2.45 15.89 19.29
C PRO A 163 3.12 16.01 20.64
N TYR A 164 3.88 14.98 21.03
CA TYR A 164 4.79 15.09 22.17
C TYR A 164 5.70 16.30 21.91
N SER A 165 5.90 17.18 22.89
CA SER A 165 6.53 18.50 22.71
C SER A 165 7.96 18.48 22.13
N ASN A 166 8.56 17.29 21.98
CA ASN A 166 9.87 17.01 21.39
C ASN A 166 9.81 15.81 20.39
N SER A 167 8.67 15.53 19.73
CA SER A 167 8.60 14.39 18.81
C SER A 167 9.31 14.70 17.50
N GLU A 168 10.02 13.70 16.97
CA GLU A 168 10.62 13.77 15.64
C GLU A 168 9.53 14.00 14.58
N LYS A 169 9.89 14.55 13.41
CA LYS A 169 8.96 14.76 12.28
C LYS A 169 8.18 13.49 11.89
N ASN A 170 8.75 12.31 12.14
CA ASN A 170 8.16 11.03 11.80
C ASN A 170 7.07 10.55 12.78
N ASP A 171 6.97 11.16 13.96
CA ASP A 171 6.01 10.77 15.01
C ASP A 171 4.62 11.40 14.84
N GLU A 172 4.37 12.12 13.73
CA GLU A 172 3.05 12.68 13.41
C GLU A 172 1.99 11.59 13.14
N PHE A 173 2.42 10.43 12.63
CA PHE A 173 1.55 9.33 12.25
C PHE A 173 1.75 8.11 13.15
N GLU A 174 0.68 7.35 13.35
CA GLU A 174 0.68 6.08 14.07
C GLU A 174 -0.21 5.04 13.37
N GLY A 175 0.04 3.76 13.60
CA GLY A 175 -0.77 2.68 13.03
C GLY A 175 0.08 1.53 12.51
N PHE A 176 -0.59 0.47 12.05
CA PHE A 176 0.06 -0.78 11.65
C PHE A 176 1.15 -0.59 10.58
N THR A 177 0.90 0.26 9.58
CA THR A 177 1.87 0.51 8.50
C THR A 177 3.06 1.30 9.00
N ILE A 178 2.86 2.22 9.94
CA ILE A 178 3.92 3.04 10.52
C ILE A 178 4.86 2.17 11.35
N ASP A 179 4.29 1.30 12.19
CA ASP A 179 5.06 0.35 13.01
C ASP A 179 5.88 -0.62 12.13
N LEU A 180 5.29 -1.07 11.01
CA LEU A 180 5.98 -1.92 10.04
C LEU A 180 7.18 -1.21 9.41
N ILE A 181 7.03 0.06 9.01
CA ILE A 181 8.13 0.83 8.41
C ILE A 181 9.23 1.13 9.42
N LYS A 182 8.86 1.45 10.66
CA LYS A 182 9.81 1.60 11.75
C LYS A 182 10.65 0.34 11.93
N ARG A 183 9.99 -0.83 11.92
CA ARG A 183 10.69 -2.12 12.03
C ARG A 183 11.60 -2.40 10.83
N LEU A 184 11.14 -2.08 9.62
CA LEU A 184 11.94 -2.25 8.40
C LEU A 184 13.16 -1.33 8.40
N SER A 185 13.01 -0.09 8.87
CA SER A 185 14.12 0.86 9.02
C SER A 185 15.18 0.36 10.00
N GLU A 186 14.78 -0.24 11.13
CA GLU A 186 15.70 -0.86 12.08
C GLU A 186 16.46 -2.06 11.48
N GLU A 187 15.79 -2.91 10.71
CA GLU A 187 16.38 -4.11 10.13
C GLU A 187 17.26 -3.82 8.89
N LEU A 188 16.86 -2.85 8.07
CA LEU A 188 17.55 -2.49 6.82
C LEU A 188 18.47 -1.27 6.97
N LYS A 189 18.51 -0.65 8.17
CA LYS A 189 19.35 0.50 8.53
C LYS A 189 19.25 1.68 7.57
N PHE A 190 18.02 2.14 7.30
CA PHE A 190 17.79 3.34 6.49
C PHE A 190 17.06 4.42 7.26
N GLU A 191 17.39 5.68 7.00
CA GLU A 191 16.64 6.84 7.49
C GLU A 191 15.49 7.16 6.55
N TYR A 192 14.37 7.62 7.10
CA TYR A 192 13.18 7.93 6.32
C TYR A 192 12.46 9.17 6.83
N THR A 193 11.71 9.81 5.94
CA THR A 193 10.71 10.83 6.29
C THR A 193 9.35 10.41 5.78
N ILE A 194 8.34 10.46 6.64
CA ILE A 194 6.96 10.18 6.25
C ILE A 194 6.24 11.49 5.95
N TYR A 195 5.50 11.52 4.84
CA TYR A 195 4.57 12.59 4.54
C TYR A 195 3.26 12.06 3.96
N ARG A 196 2.18 12.80 4.19
CA ARG A 196 0.86 12.46 3.67
C ARG A 196 0.76 12.85 2.19
N SER A 197 0.14 11.98 1.39
CA SER A 197 -0.19 12.31 0.00
C SER A 197 -1.01 13.62 -0.07
N PRO A 198 -0.68 14.57 -0.97
CA PRO A 198 -1.29 15.90 -1.01
C PRO A 198 -2.82 15.91 -1.12
N ASP A 199 -3.40 14.92 -1.80
CA ASP A 199 -4.84 14.75 -2.00
C ASP A 199 -5.46 13.67 -1.08
N ASN A 200 -4.64 12.99 -0.28
CA ASN A 200 -5.00 11.84 0.55
C ASN A 200 -5.69 10.70 -0.22
N GLN A 201 -5.33 10.51 -1.49
CA GLN A 201 -5.84 9.41 -2.31
C GLN A 201 -4.73 8.41 -2.61
N TYR A 202 -5.13 7.16 -2.84
CA TYR A 202 -4.18 6.13 -3.28
C TYR A 202 -3.66 6.36 -4.69
N GLY A 203 -4.45 7.02 -5.53
CA GLY A 203 -4.14 7.25 -6.93
C GLY A 203 -5.03 6.44 -7.87
N THR A 204 -5.59 7.17 -8.82
CA THR A 204 -6.46 6.69 -9.88
C THR A 204 -5.90 7.17 -11.22
N ASN A 205 -6.04 6.32 -12.24
CA ASN A 205 -5.69 6.72 -13.60
C ASN A 205 -6.73 7.72 -14.12
N ARG A 206 -6.29 8.94 -14.41
CA ARG A 206 -7.13 9.98 -14.99
C ARG A 206 -7.30 9.74 -16.49
N SER A 207 -8.31 10.38 -17.08
CA SER A 207 -8.61 10.24 -18.52
C SER A 207 -7.48 10.72 -19.44
N ASP A 208 -6.57 11.54 -18.93
CA ASP A 208 -5.38 12.04 -19.62
C ASP A 208 -4.18 11.07 -19.55
N GLY A 209 -4.31 9.94 -18.85
CA GLY A 209 -3.24 8.98 -18.61
C GLY A 209 -2.31 9.36 -17.47
N SER A 210 -2.56 10.48 -16.78
CA SER A 210 -1.83 10.87 -15.57
C SER A 210 -2.37 10.12 -14.35
N TRP A 211 -1.50 9.93 -13.37
CA TRP A 211 -1.86 9.33 -12.08
C TRP A 211 -1.80 10.36 -10.98
N ASP A 212 -2.77 10.30 -10.07
CA ASP A 212 -2.81 11.14 -8.88
C ASP A 212 -2.52 10.37 -7.60
N GLY A 213 -2.67 11.05 -6.46
CA GLY A 213 -2.41 10.54 -5.13
C GLY A 213 -1.06 9.88 -4.96
N MET A 214 -1.05 8.86 -4.10
CA MET A 214 0.16 8.12 -3.71
C MET A 214 0.89 7.52 -4.93
N VAL A 215 0.16 6.95 -5.89
CA VAL A 215 0.76 6.40 -7.13
C VAL A 215 1.39 7.51 -7.98
N GLY A 216 0.71 8.66 -8.10
CA GLY A 216 1.26 9.83 -8.80
C GLY A 216 2.57 10.32 -8.18
N GLU A 217 2.67 10.39 -6.86
CA GLU A 217 3.89 10.83 -6.17
C GLU A 217 5.11 9.94 -6.46
N ILE A 218 4.90 8.62 -6.59
CA ILE A 218 5.97 7.68 -6.95
C ILE A 218 6.39 7.87 -8.42
N ILE A 219 5.43 8.06 -9.33
CA ILE A 219 5.72 8.23 -10.77
C ILE A 219 6.50 9.52 -11.04
N HIS A 220 6.18 10.61 -10.33
CA HIS A 220 6.90 11.87 -10.46
C HIS A 220 8.27 11.88 -9.76
N GLY A 221 8.59 10.86 -8.97
CA GLY A 221 9.84 10.78 -8.20
C GLY A 221 9.87 11.67 -6.95
N ASN A 222 8.70 12.15 -6.48
CA ASN A 222 8.60 12.92 -5.24
C ASN A 222 8.77 12.04 -4.00
N ALA A 223 8.29 10.79 -4.08
CA ALA A 223 8.50 9.76 -3.07
C ALA A 223 9.29 8.58 -3.65
N THR A 224 10.09 7.95 -2.80
CA THR A 224 10.81 6.71 -3.13
C THR A 224 10.01 5.47 -2.75
N LEU A 225 9.17 5.57 -1.71
CA LEU A 225 8.34 4.46 -1.25
C LEU A 225 6.91 4.91 -0.94
N ALA A 226 5.95 4.06 -1.28
CA ALA A 226 4.53 4.24 -1.00
C ALA A 226 4.06 3.17 -0.02
N CYS A 227 3.43 3.58 1.08
CA CYS A 227 3.03 2.67 2.16
C CYS A 227 1.60 2.96 2.63
N GLY A 228 0.79 1.91 2.75
CA GLY A 228 -0.59 2.00 3.24
C GLY A 228 -1.40 0.76 2.87
N SER A 229 -2.71 0.81 3.07
CA SER A 229 -3.67 -0.21 2.62
C SER A 229 -3.97 -0.11 1.11
N ILE A 230 -2.91 -0.03 0.30
CA ILE A 230 -3.04 0.03 -1.16
C ILE A 230 -3.29 -1.36 -1.73
N SER A 231 -4.34 -1.50 -2.54
CA SER A 231 -4.62 -2.75 -3.26
C SER A 231 -3.73 -2.88 -4.51
N ILE A 232 -3.12 -4.05 -4.65
CA ILE A 232 -2.40 -4.48 -5.87
C ILE A 232 -3.43 -4.74 -6.96
N THR A 233 -3.42 -3.93 -8.02
CA THR A 233 -4.33 -4.05 -9.16
C THR A 233 -3.52 -3.99 -10.45
N SER A 234 -4.01 -4.63 -11.51
CA SER A 234 -3.30 -4.68 -12.80
C SER A 234 -3.00 -3.28 -13.36
N SER A 235 -3.92 -2.33 -13.21
CA SER A 235 -3.70 -0.95 -13.67
C SER A 235 -2.57 -0.24 -12.92
N ARG A 236 -2.39 -0.52 -11.62
CA ARG A 236 -1.31 0.06 -10.82
C ARG A 236 0.01 -0.66 -11.05
N GLU A 237 -0.01 -1.98 -11.17
CA GLU A 237 1.18 -2.81 -11.45
C GLU A 237 1.81 -2.47 -12.82
N ALA A 238 1.02 -1.93 -13.76
CA ALA A 238 1.53 -1.50 -15.05
C ALA A 238 2.41 -0.23 -14.99
N VAL A 239 2.34 0.54 -13.89
CA VAL A 239 3.04 1.83 -13.75
C VAL A 239 3.98 1.90 -12.55
N ILE A 240 3.74 1.09 -11.52
CA ILE A 240 4.58 0.98 -10.33
C ILE A 240 4.80 -0.49 -9.98
N ASP A 241 5.95 -0.78 -9.39
CA ASP A 241 6.27 -2.11 -8.89
C ASP A 241 5.74 -2.30 -7.45
N PHE A 242 5.25 -3.50 -7.15
CA PHE A 242 4.77 -3.87 -5.82
C PHE A 242 5.65 -4.93 -5.18
N SER A 243 5.79 -4.85 -3.86
CA SER A 243 6.25 -5.97 -3.04
C SER A 243 5.14 -7.01 -2.86
N LEU A 244 5.47 -8.13 -2.21
CA LEU A 244 4.46 -9.10 -1.81
C LEU A 244 3.51 -8.48 -0.78
N GLY A 245 2.20 -8.61 -1.01
CA GLY A 245 1.19 -8.10 -0.08
C GLY A 245 1.31 -8.74 1.30
N VAL A 246 1.32 -7.89 2.35
CA VAL A 246 1.39 -8.33 3.74
C VAL A 246 0.07 -8.91 4.24
N ILE A 247 -1.06 -8.40 3.73
CA ILE A 247 -2.41 -8.79 4.14
C ILE A 247 -3.20 -9.22 2.91
N SER A 248 -3.70 -10.45 2.92
CA SER A 248 -4.68 -10.94 1.95
C SER A 248 -6.09 -10.65 2.46
N THR A 249 -6.75 -9.61 1.96
CA THR A 249 -8.16 -9.34 2.26
C THR A 249 -9.06 -9.84 1.13
N GLY A 250 -10.23 -10.36 1.50
CA GLY A 250 -11.33 -10.66 0.58
C GLY A 250 -12.48 -9.67 0.74
N ILE A 251 -13.46 -9.74 -0.16
CA ILE A 251 -14.69 -8.95 -0.07
C ILE A 251 -15.53 -9.50 1.10
N ASN A 252 -15.70 -8.69 2.15
CA ASN A 252 -16.56 -8.99 3.28
C ASN A 252 -17.79 -8.08 3.25
N ILE A 253 -18.97 -8.65 3.50
CA ILE A 253 -20.21 -7.87 3.60
C ILE A 253 -20.45 -7.58 5.09
N LEU A 254 -20.47 -6.30 5.43
CA LEU A 254 -20.85 -5.85 6.77
C LEU A 254 -22.35 -5.58 6.82
N VAL A 255 -23.07 -6.35 7.64
CA VAL A 255 -24.51 -6.16 7.87
C VAL A 255 -24.73 -5.77 9.32
N LYS A 256 -25.60 -4.77 9.57
CA LYS A 256 -26.02 -4.41 10.92
C LYS A 256 -26.69 -5.63 11.55
N LYS A 257 -26.17 -6.09 12.70
CA LYS A 257 -26.83 -7.14 13.48
C LYS A 257 -28.25 -6.66 13.84
N PRO A 258 -29.31 -7.44 13.54
CA PRO A 258 -30.66 -7.05 13.89
C PRO A 258 -30.78 -6.90 15.41
N GLU A 259 -31.51 -5.88 15.86
CA GLU A 259 -31.76 -5.65 17.28
C GLU A 259 -32.77 -6.70 17.79
N GLU A 260 -32.33 -7.57 18.70
CA GLU A 260 -33.20 -8.55 19.36
C GLU A 260 -34.03 -7.85 20.45
N SER A 261 -35.29 -7.53 20.17
CA SER A 261 -36.20 -7.03 21.20
C SER A 261 -36.82 -8.19 21.98
N PHE A 262 -36.43 -8.37 23.24
CA PHE A 262 -37.10 -9.30 24.16
C PHE A 262 -38.32 -8.63 24.78
N THR A 263 -39.53 -9.10 24.44
CA THR A 263 -40.76 -8.69 25.13
C THR A 263 -41.02 -9.63 26.30
N ILE A 264 -41.25 -9.08 27.50
CA ILE A 264 -41.52 -9.85 28.74
C ILE A 264 -42.78 -10.74 28.59
N PHE A 265 -43.70 -10.37 27.70
CA PHE A 265 -44.93 -11.10 27.39
C PHE A 265 -44.80 -12.11 26.25
N GLN A 266 -43.57 -12.55 25.95
CA GLN A 266 -43.31 -13.55 24.90
C GLN A 266 -44.06 -14.88 25.12
N PHE A 267 -44.42 -15.20 26.37
CA PHE A 267 -45.25 -16.37 26.68
C PHE A 267 -46.72 -16.23 26.25
N MET A 268 -47.24 -15.01 26.02
CA MET A 268 -48.61 -14.83 25.53
C MET A 268 -48.73 -14.90 24.00
N MET A 269 -47.62 -14.70 23.28
CA MET A 269 -47.58 -14.72 21.81
C MET A 269 -48.07 -16.02 21.13
N PRO A 270 -48.00 -17.22 21.74
CA PRO A 270 -48.51 -18.44 21.11
C PRO A 270 -50.02 -18.43 20.84
N PHE A 271 -50.81 -17.58 21.51
CA PHE A 271 -52.24 -17.45 21.26
C PHE A 271 -52.60 -15.98 21.00
N SER A 272 -53.56 -15.75 20.09
CA SER A 272 -54.12 -14.42 19.88
C SER A 272 -54.91 -13.95 21.11
N LEU A 273 -55.03 -12.63 21.28
CA LEU A 273 -55.81 -12.05 22.38
C LEU A 273 -57.29 -12.50 22.33
N GLU A 274 -57.84 -12.68 21.13
CA GLU A 274 -59.19 -13.19 20.93
C GLU A 274 -59.36 -14.61 21.52
N LEU A 275 -58.39 -15.50 21.30
CA LEU A 275 -58.42 -16.85 21.84
C LEU A 275 -58.25 -16.86 23.36
N TRP A 276 -57.39 -16.00 23.91
CA TRP A 276 -57.26 -15.83 25.35
C TRP A 276 -58.58 -15.38 25.99
N MET A 277 -59.25 -14.40 25.39
CA MET A 277 -60.56 -13.94 25.85
C MET A 277 -61.62 -15.05 25.73
N ALA A 278 -61.58 -15.85 24.68
CA ALA A 278 -62.46 -17.01 24.52
C ALA A 278 -62.23 -18.09 25.58
N ILE A 279 -60.99 -18.39 25.95
CA ILE A 279 -60.66 -19.37 27.01
C ILE A 279 -61.18 -18.87 28.38
N VAL A 280 -60.97 -17.60 28.70
CA VAL A 280 -61.49 -16.98 29.92
C VAL A 280 -63.02 -16.98 29.92
N GLY A 281 -63.66 -16.62 28.79
CA GLY A 281 -65.11 -16.64 28.64
C GLY A 281 -65.72 -18.03 28.75
N ALA A 282 -65.14 -19.04 28.11
CA ALA A 282 -65.58 -20.43 28.21
C ALA A 282 -65.46 -20.96 29.64
N THR A 283 -64.36 -20.63 30.33
CA THR A 283 -64.17 -20.94 31.74
C THR A 283 -65.23 -20.30 32.63
N ALA A 284 -65.50 -19.00 32.44
CA ALA A 284 -66.51 -18.28 33.20
C ALA A 284 -67.90 -18.87 32.97
N THR A 285 -68.20 -19.26 31.72
CA THR A 285 -69.46 -19.92 31.35
C THR A 285 -69.63 -21.25 32.07
N VAL A 286 -68.62 -22.13 32.04
CA VAL A 286 -68.65 -23.41 32.75
C VAL A 286 -68.78 -23.20 34.26
N SER A 287 -68.07 -22.22 34.82
CA SER A 287 -68.17 -21.85 36.24
C SER A 287 -69.58 -21.37 36.62
N LEU A 288 -70.23 -20.59 35.74
CA LEU A 288 -71.61 -20.13 35.93
C LEU A 288 -72.61 -21.28 35.84
N VAL A 289 -72.41 -22.24 34.92
CA VAL A 289 -73.25 -23.45 34.83
C VAL A 289 -73.10 -24.30 36.09
N PHE A 290 -71.89 -24.49 36.60
CA PHE A 290 -71.67 -25.17 37.88
C PHE A 290 -72.34 -24.42 39.04
N PHE A 291 -72.23 -23.10 39.08
CA PHE A 291 -72.90 -22.27 40.08
C PHE A 291 -74.42 -22.42 40.03
N ALA A 292 -75.02 -22.42 38.84
CA ALA A 292 -76.46 -22.60 38.65
C ALA A 292 -76.92 -24.01 39.07
N MET A 293 -76.13 -25.04 38.75
CA MET A 293 -76.39 -26.42 39.20
C MET A 293 -76.28 -26.58 40.72
N ASP A 294 -75.38 -25.83 41.36
CA ASP A 294 -75.16 -25.87 42.82
C ASP A 294 -76.10 -24.92 43.59
N TYR A 295 -76.76 -23.97 42.92
CA TYR A 295 -77.65 -23.00 43.55
C TYR A 295 -78.83 -23.65 44.31
N GLY A 296 -79.26 -24.83 43.86
CA GLY A 296 -80.33 -25.61 44.49
C GLY A 296 -79.88 -26.67 45.52
N SER A 297 -78.57 -26.78 45.79
CA SER A 297 -77.98 -27.76 46.72
C SER A 297 -77.65 -27.09 48.06
N GLU A 298 -77.93 -27.74 49.20
CA GLU A 298 -77.68 -27.20 50.55
C GLU A 298 -76.18 -27.00 50.87
N ASP A 299 -75.26 -27.62 50.12
CA ASP A 299 -73.82 -27.58 50.36
C ASP A 299 -73.07 -26.64 49.38
N ARG A 300 -73.08 -25.34 49.67
CA ARG A 300 -72.45 -24.28 48.84
C ARG A 300 -70.91 -24.25 48.96
N ARG A 301 -70.22 -25.27 48.46
CA ARG A 301 -68.73 -25.35 48.46
C ARG A 301 -68.09 -25.43 47.07
N PHE A 302 -68.86 -25.37 45.97
CA PHE A 302 -68.37 -25.79 44.65
C PHE A 302 -67.71 -24.67 43.81
N THR A 303 -68.16 -23.42 43.89
CA THR A 303 -67.79 -22.36 42.92
C THR A 303 -66.29 -22.01 42.92
N VAL A 304 -65.64 -21.98 44.09
CA VAL A 304 -64.21 -21.63 44.20
C VAL A 304 -63.28 -22.78 43.75
N ARG A 305 -63.80 -24.01 43.68
CA ARG A 305 -63.00 -25.22 43.44
C ARG A 305 -62.88 -25.60 41.95
N VAL A 306 -63.83 -25.16 41.10
CA VAL A 306 -63.75 -25.33 39.63
C VAL A 306 -62.53 -24.59 39.05
N MET A 307 -62.19 -23.43 39.59
CA MET A 307 -60.98 -22.68 39.21
C MET A 307 -59.67 -23.45 39.46
N GLY A 308 -59.65 -24.36 40.45
CA GLY A 308 -58.52 -25.24 40.72
C GLY A 308 -58.25 -26.26 39.61
N THR A 309 -59.30 -26.74 38.94
CA THR A 309 -59.17 -27.73 37.85
C THR A 309 -58.46 -27.19 36.61
N LEU A 310 -58.60 -25.90 36.33
CA LEU A 310 -57.85 -25.21 35.25
C LEU A 310 -56.36 -25.11 35.52
N LEU A 311 -56.00 -24.82 36.77
CA LEU A 311 -54.62 -24.67 37.20
C LEU A 311 -53.92 -26.03 37.37
N LYS A 312 -54.55 -27.13 36.93
CA LYS A 312 -54.13 -28.52 37.22
C LYS A 312 -53.88 -28.75 38.72
N ARG A 313 -54.50 -27.95 39.58
CA ARG A 313 -54.43 -28.13 41.02
C ARG A 313 -55.38 -29.27 41.36
N GLY A 314 -54.83 -30.38 41.86
CA GLY A 314 -55.63 -31.50 42.34
C GLY A 314 -56.70 -30.99 43.29
N SER A 315 -57.97 -31.21 42.96
CA SER A 315 -59.09 -30.90 43.83
C SER A 315 -59.52 -32.19 44.51
N ASP A 316 -59.58 -32.20 45.85
CA ASP A 316 -60.04 -33.34 46.66
C ASP A 316 -61.56 -33.57 46.57
N PHE A 317 -62.14 -33.37 45.39
CA PHE A 317 -63.58 -33.38 45.18
C PHE A 317 -63.96 -34.24 43.96
N ALA A 318 -64.86 -35.20 44.19
CA ALA A 318 -65.50 -35.99 43.15
C ALA A 318 -66.98 -35.58 43.05
N PRO A 319 -67.46 -35.04 41.91
CA PRO A 319 -68.88 -34.72 41.74
C PRO A 319 -69.74 -35.96 41.97
N VAL A 320 -70.79 -35.83 42.78
CA VAL A 320 -71.70 -36.93 43.16
C VAL A 320 -72.74 -37.20 42.05
N PRO A 321 -73.47 -36.19 41.52
CA PRO A 321 -74.45 -36.43 40.47
C PRO A 321 -73.82 -36.67 39.09
N VAL A 322 -74.48 -37.52 38.29
CA VAL A 322 -74.02 -37.94 36.95
C VAL A 322 -73.89 -36.75 35.99
N SER A 323 -74.79 -35.76 36.06
CA SER A 323 -74.76 -34.55 35.23
C SER A 323 -73.51 -33.70 35.43
N GLN A 324 -73.08 -33.52 36.69
CA GLN A 324 -71.86 -32.76 37.01
C GLN A 324 -70.60 -33.54 36.59
N ARG A 325 -70.59 -34.88 36.71
CA ARG A 325 -69.47 -35.71 36.23
C ARG A 325 -69.24 -35.57 34.72
N ILE A 326 -70.31 -35.58 33.93
CA ILE A 326 -70.24 -35.43 32.47
C ILE A 326 -69.70 -34.03 32.11
N LEU A 327 -70.20 -32.99 32.78
CA LEU A 327 -69.73 -31.61 32.57
C LEU A 327 -68.24 -31.44 32.95
N THR A 328 -67.82 -31.99 34.09
CA THR A 328 -66.41 -31.97 34.52
C THR A 328 -65.52 -32.74 33.54
N ALA A 329 -65.95 -33.91 33.07
CA ALA A 329 -65.17 -34.70 32.09
C ALA A 329 -65.00 -33.94 30.76
N GLY A 330 -66.07 -33.31 30.26
CA GLY A 330 -66.00 -32.48 29.05
C GLY A 330 -65.10 -31.25 29.23
N PHE A 331 -65.17 -30.58 30.38
CA PHE A 331 -64.30 -29.45 30.70
C PHE A 331 -62.83 -29.87 30.83
N LEU A 332 -62.53 -30.98 31.50
CA LEU A 332 -61.17 -31.52 31.59
C LEU A 332 -60.59 -31.87 30.21
N PHE A 333 -61.41 -32.41 29.31
CA PHE A 333 -61.00 -32.67 27.93
C PHE A 333 -60.67 -31.37 27.17
N PHE A 334 -61.48 -30.33 27.33
CA PHE A 334 -61.22 -29.00 26.78
C PHE A 334 -59.91 -28.38 27.31
N VAL A 335 -59.68 -28.45 28.63
CA VAL A 335 -58.45 -27.94 29.26
C VAL A 335 -57.22 -28.71 28.77
N LEU A 336 -57.33 -30.03 28.63
CA LEU A 336 -56.25 -30.88 28.12
C LEU A 336 -55.86 -30.46 26.69
N ILE A 337 -56.84 -30.28 25.80
CA ILE A 337 -56.59 -29.84 24.41
C ILE A 337 -55.93 -28.45 24.39
N THR A 338 -56.47 -27.51 25.18
CA THR A 338 -55.98 -26.12 25.21
C THR A 338 -54.53 -26.06 25.71
N VAL A 339 -54.21 -26.75 26.80
CA VAL A 339 -52.85 -26.78 27.35
C VAL A 339 -51.89 -27.52 26.40
N SER A 340 -52.31 -28.66 25.82
CA SER A 340 -51.48 -29.39 24.86
C SER A 340 -51.15 -28.56 23.63
N THR A 341 -52.14 -27.82 23.10
CA THR A 341 -51.96 -26.94 21.93
C THR A 341 -51.06 -25.74 22.27
N TYR A 342 -51.24 -25.14 23.45
CA TYR A 342 -50.38 -24.06 23.92
C TYR A 342 -48.93 -24.52 24.03
N THR A 343 -48.68 -25.67 24.67
CA THR A 343 -47.33 -26.24 24.81
C THR A 343 -46.71 -26.57 23.46
N ALA A 344 -47.48 -27.13 22.52
CA ALA A 344 -47.01 -27.43 21.17
C ALA A 344 -46.63 -26.16 20.40
N ASN A 345 -47.47 -25.11 20.44
CA ASN A 345 -47.21 -23.88 19.71
C ASN A 345 -46.07 -23.06 20.35
N MET A 346 -45.98 -23.06 21.68
CA MET A 346 -44.85 -22.45 22.39
C MET A 346 -43.53 -23.15 22.03
N ALA A 347 -43.52 -24.49 21.94
CA ALA A 347 -42.34 -25.25 21.51
C ALA A 347 -41.95 -24.94 20.05
N ALA A 348 -42.92 -24.84 19.13
CA ALA A 348 -42.68 -24.44 17.75
C ALA A 348 -42.13 -23.00 17.64
N PHE A 349 -42.65 -22.09 18.46
CA PHE A 349 -42.20 -20.69 18.50
C PHE A 349 -40.78 -20.55 19.03
N LEU A 350 -40.41 -21.33 20.06
CA LEU A 350 -39.05 -21.32 20.62
C LEU A 350 -38.02 -21.95 19.68
N THR A 351 -38.40 -22.99 18.93
CA THR A 351 -37.48 -23.66 17.98
C THR A 351 -37.22 -22.82 16.74
N THR A 352 -38.25 -22.20 16.16
CA THR A 352 -38.12 -21.35 14.97
C THR A 352 -37.29 -20.09 15.22
N LYS A 353 -37.42 -19.45 16.39
CA LYS A 353 -36.58 -18.29 16.73
C LYS A 353 -35.09 -18.59 16.82
N VAL A 354 -34.72 -19.82 17.19
CA VAL A 354 -33.32 -20.26 17.24
C VAL A 354 -32.76 -20.53 15.84
N THR A 355 -33.61 -20.79 14.84
CA THR A 355 -33.16 -21.15 13.48
C THR A 355 -32.84 -19.93 12.59
N TYR A 356 -33.15 -18.71 13.04
CA TYR A 356 -32.80 -17.45 12.35
C TYR A 356 -31.57 -16.74 12.95
N GLN A 357 -30.86 -17.40 13.86
CA GLN A 357 -29.49 -17.03 14.26
C GLN A 357 -28.50 -17.76 13.38
#